data_AF-A0A0G1DTP5-F1
#
_entry.id   AF-A0A0G1DTP5-F1
#
_cell.length_a   1.000
_cell.length_b   1.000
_cell.length_c   1.000
_cell.angle_alpha   90.00
_cell.angle_beta   90.00
_cell.angle_gamma   90.00
#
_symmetry.space_group_name_H-M   'P 1'
#
loop_
_entity.id
_entity.type
_entity.pdbx_description
1 polymer ?
#
loop_
_entity_poly.entity_id
_entity_poly.type
_entity_poly.pdbx_seq_one_letter_code
_entity_poly.pdbx_strand_id
1 'polypeptide(L)' 'MGFQDFLIKKMLRTRGVPEAQIEMFVKMIEKNPELFKTIAAETKAKMDAGMDQMAAGMQVMKKYETELKKLI' A
#
# COMPACT_ATOMS: atom_id res chain seq x y z
N MET A 1 10.29 -1.95 -13.48
CA MET A 1 10.26 -2.62 -12.16
C MET A 1 11.62 -2.48 -11.52
N GLY A 2 11.71 -1.70 -10.44
CA GLY A 2 12.95 -1.42 -9.72
C GLY A 2 13.14 -2.32 -8.49
N PHE A 3 14.27 -2.17 -7.81
CA PHE A 3 14.58 -2.90 -6.56
C PHE A 3 13.51 -2.74 -5.48
N GLN A 4 12.82 -1.59 -5.44
CA GLN A 4 11.71 -1.32 -4.52
C GLN A 4 10.50 -2.23 -4.76
N ASP A 5 10.14 -2.49 -6.03
CA ASP A 5 9.08 -3.45 -6.37
C ASP A 5 9.42 -4.83 -5.81
N PHE A 6 10.66 -5.28 -5.99
CA PHE A 6 11.09 -6.60 -5.53
C PHE A 6 10.99 -6.75 -4.01
N LEU A 7 11.39 -5.72 -3.23
CA LEU A 7 11.29 -5.75 -1.77
C LEU A 7 9.84 -5.77 -1.28
N ILE A 8 8.96 -4.95 -1.88
CA ILE A 8 7.55 -4.92 -1.52
C ILE A 8 6.88 -6.26 -1.86
N LYS A 9 7.12 -6.79 -3.07
CA LYS A 9 6.62 -8.11 -3.48
C LYS A 9 7.08 -9.20 -2.51
N LYS A 10 8.37 -9.21 -2.14
CA LYS A 10 8.93 -10.22 -1.21
C LYS A 10 8.30 -10.12 0.18
N MET A 11 8.16 -8.92 0.72
CA MET A 11 7.54 -8.69 2.04
C MET A 11 6.07 -9.12 2.06
N LEU A 12 5.30 -8.78 1.03
CA LEU A 12 3.90 -9.19 0.91
C LEU A 12 3.75 -10.72 0.75
N ARG A 13 4.60 -11.36 -0.08
CA ARG A 13 4.64 -12.83 -0.19
C ARG A 13 4.95 -13.49 1.16
N THR A 14 5.91 -12.96 1.92
CA THR A 14 6.24 -13.46 3.27
C THR A 14 5.09 -13.27 4.26
N ARG A 15 4.23 -12.25 4.07
CA ARG A 15 3.00 -12.03 4.83
C ARG A 15 1.82 -12.90 4.35
N GLY A 16 2.03 -13.81 3.40
CA GLY A 16 1.00 -14.72 2.87
C GLY A 16 0.05 -14.08 1.85
N VAL A 17 0.39 -12.91 1.32
CA VAL A 17 -0.42 -12.22 0.32
C VAL A 17 -0.25 -12.91 -1.06
N PRO A 18 -1.34 -13.33 -1.74
CA PRO A 18 -1.27 -13.96 -3.05
C PRO A 18 -0.63 -13.06 -4.12
N GLU A 19 0.09 -13.64 -5.08
CA GLU A 19 0.73 -12.88 -6.16
C GLU A 19 -0.24 -12.01 -6.96
N ALA A 20 -1.45 -12.52 -7.21
CA ALA A 20 -2.50 -11.75 -7.90
C ALA A 20 -2.86 -10.46 -7.16
N GLN A 21 -2.88 -10.47 -5.82
CA GLN A 21 -3.12 -9.26 -5.02
C GLN A 21 -1.93 -8.31 -5.07
N ILE A 22 -0.71 -8.85 -5.09
CA ILE A 22 0.51 -8.05 -5.22
C ILE A 22 0.55 -7.31 -6.57
N GLU A 23 0.24 -7.99 -7.67
CA GLU A 23 0.16 -7.37 -9.00
C GLU A 23 -0.97 -6.36 -9.09
N MET A 24 -2.10 -6.63 -8.45
CA MET A 24 -3.21 -5.69 -8.32
C MET A 24 -2.78 -4.42 -7.58
N PHE A 25 -2.01 -4.52 -6.49
CA PHE A 25 -1.45 -3.35 -5.80
C PHE A 25 -0.52 -2.53 -6.72
N VAL A 26 0.36 -3.18 -7.49
CA VAL A 26 1.24 -2.49 -8.44
C VAL A 26 0.43 -1.73 -9.50
N LYS A 27 -0.59 -2.38 -10.09
CA LYS A 27 -1.46 -1.74 -11.09
C LYS A 27 -2.25 -0.57 -10.51
N MET A 28 -2.71 -0.67 -9.26
CA MET A 28 -3.39 0.44 -8.60
C MET A 28 -2.46 1.65 -8.43
N ILE A 29 -1.17 1.42 -8.09
CA ILE A 29 -0.16 2.49 -8.00
C ILE A 29 0.03 3.17 -9.35
N GLU A 30 0.10 2.38 -10.44
CA GLU A 30 0.23 2.92 -11.79
C GLU A 30 -1.01 3.72 -12.22
N LYS A 31 -2.21 3.26 -11.87
CA LYS A 31 -3.47 3.95 -12.21
C LYS A 31 -3.66 5.27 -11.46
N ASN A 32 -3.25 5.35 -10.20
CA ASN A 32 -3.41 6.58 -9.40
C ASN A 32 -2.22 6.81 -8.45
N PRO A 33 -1.08 7.26 -8.99
CA PRO A 33 0.12 7.49 -8.18
C PRO A 33 -0.06 8.58 -7.11
N GLU A 34 -0.99 9.52 -7.31
CA GLU A 34 -1.30 10.59 -6.34
C GLU A 34 -1.99 10.05 -5.09
N LEU A 35 -2.94 9.13 -5.27
CA LEU A 35 -3.58 8.43 -4.15
C LEU A 35 -2.54 7.70 -3.30
N PHE A 36 -1.58 7.01 -3.93
CA PHE A 36 -0.54 6.29 -3.21
C PHE A 36 0.49 7.21 -2.54
N LYS A 37 0.82 8.36 -3.14
CA LYS A 37 1.61 9.40 -2.46
C LYS A 37 0.90 9.90 -1.19
N THR A 38 -0.41 10.13 -1.28
CA THR A 38 -1.23 10.55 -0.13
C THR A 38 -1.28 9.46 0.94
N ILE A 39 -1.51 8.21 0.55
CA ILE A 39 -1.49 7.05 1.45
C ILE A 39 -0.14 6.94 2.16
N ALA A 40 0.97 7.09 1.44
CA ALA A 40 2.32 7.03 2.01
C ALA A 40 2.57 8.18 3.01
N ALA A 41 2.17 9.40 2.67
CA ALA A 41 2.28 10.56 3.54
C ALA A 41 1.46 10.40 4.83
N GLU A 42 0.19 9.97 4.72
CA GLU A 42 -0.65 9.72 5.90
C GLU A 42 -0.15 8.54 6.75
N THR A 43 0.32 7.47 6.10
CA THR A 43 0.88 6.32 6.83
C THR A 43 2.10 6.75 7.62
N LYS A 44 3.00 7.55 7.01
CA LYS A 44 4.17 8.10 7.69
C LYS A 44 3.77 9.04 8.83
N ALA A 45 2.81 9.94 8.61
CA ALA A 45 2.33 10.84 9.67
C ALA A 45 1.76 10.07 10.88
N LYS A 46 1.07 8.94 10.65
CA LYS A 46 0.60 8.07 11.74
C LYS A 46 1.71 7.30 12.43
N MET A 47 2.71 6.85 11.68
CA MET A 47 3.91 6.23 12.25
C MET A 47 4.68 7.23 13.13
N ASP A 48 4.84 8.46 12.65
CA ASP A 48 5.48 9.56 13.40
C ASP A 48 4.67 9.92 14.65
N ALA A 49 3.35 9.71 14.64
CA ALA A 49 2.48 9.83 15.80
C ALA A 49 2.58 8.63 16.78
N GLY A 50 3.48 7.68 16.55
CA GLY A 50 3.74 6.53 17.42
C GLY A 50 2.92 5.28 17.09
N MET A 51 2.21 5.24 15.96
CA MET A 51 1.46 4.07 15.53
C MET A 51 2.36 3.04 14.84
N ASP A 52 2.12 1.75 15.09
CA ASP A 52 2.83 0.68 14.38
C ASP A 52 2.59 0.77 12.85
N GLN A 53 3.63 0.50 12.05
CA GLN A 53 3.59 0.59 10.60
C GLN A 53 2.46 -0.23 9.98
N MET A 54 2.19 -1.42 10.52
CA MET A 54 1.12 -2.29 10.03
C MET A 54 -0.26 -1.72 10.37
N ALA A 55 -0.43 -1.18 11.57
CA ALA A 55 -1.68 -0.55 12.00
C ALA A 55 -1.96 0.74 11.22
N ALA A 56 -0.95 1.60 11.07
CA ALA A 56 -1.02 2.84 10.29
C ALA A 56 -1.40 2.54 8.83
N GLY A 57 -0.69 1.59 8.20
CA GLY A 57 -0.94 1.16 6.83
C GLY A 57 -2.36 0.62 6.65
N MET A 58 -2.82 -0.25 7.56
CA MET A 58 -4.18 -0.81 7.48
C MET A 58 -5.25 0.28 7.67
N GLN A 59 -5.05 1.23 8.57
CA GLN A 59 -6.02 2.29 8.82
C GLN A 59 -6.10 3.27 7.63
N VAL A 60 -4.98 3.60 7.00
CA VAL A 60 -4.95 4.44 5.80
C VAL A 60 -5.53 3.70 4.61
N MET A 61 -5.16 2.44 4.38
CA MET A 61 -5.79 1.63 3.33
C MET A 61 -7.30 1.49 3.52
N LYS A 62 -7.79 1.32 4.75
CA LYS A 62 -9.24 1.34 5.04
C LYS A 62 -9.88 2.69 4.72
N LYS A 63 -9.23 3.81 5.08
CA LYS A 63 -9.70 5.16 4.77
C LYS A 63 -9.85 5.37 3.26
N TYR A 64 -8.90 4.87 2.49
CA TYR A 64 -8.88 4.95 1.04
C TYR A 64 -9.48 3.73 0.34
N GLU A 65 -10.14 2.82 1.07
CA GLU A 65 -10.63 1.55 0.53
C GLU A 65 -11.61 1.79 -0.62
N THR A 66 -12.50 2.78 -0.49
CA THR A 66 -13.46 3.15 -1.54
C THR A 66 -12.77 3.67 -2.79
N GLU A 67 -11.69 4.43 -2.66
CA GLU A 67 -10.93 4.93 -3.81
C GLU A 67 -10.12 3.82 -4.45
N LEU A 68 -9.45 2.99 -3.64
CA LEU A 68 -8.74 1.80 -4.09
C LEU A 68 -9.69 0.85 -4.84
N LYS A 69 -10.91 0.63 -4.33
CA LYS A 69 -11.94 -0.19 -4.98
C LYS A 69 -12.38 0.33 -6.34
N LYS A 70 -12.33 1.65 -6.59
CA LYS A 70 -12.61 2.23 -7.91
C LYS A 70 -11.46 2.00 -8.91
N LEU A 71 -10.27 1.66 -8.43
CA LEU A 71 -9.08 1.42 -9.25
C LEU A 71 -8.90 -0.06 -9.61
N ILE A 72 -9.64 -0.97 -8.94
CA ILE A 72 -9.74 -2.39 -9.28
C ILE A 72 -10.52 -2.53 -10.58
#